data_AF-F8DCF9-F1
#
_entry.id   AF-F8DCF9-F1
#
_cell.length_a   1.000
_cell.length_b   1.000
_cell.length_c   1.000
_cell.angle_alpha   90.00
_cell.angle_beta   90.00
_cell.angle_gamma   90.00
#
_symmetry.space_group_name_H-M   'P 1'
#
loop_
_entity.id
_entity.type
_entity.pdbx_description
1 polymer ?
#
loop_
_entity_poly.entity_id
_entity_poly.type
_entity_poly.pdbx_seq_one_letter_code
_entity_poly.pdbx_strand_id
1 'polypeptide(L)' 'MIARCPDCDDGLGEQLDKYVSGGETIVDFECPNCGHEWSLSL' A
#
# COMPACT_ATOMS: atom_id res chain seq x y z
N MET A 1 8.03 -5.36 1.09
CA MET A 1 6.92 -5.89 0.27
C MET A 1 6.61 -4.82 -0.76
N ILE A 2 6.41 -5.17 -2.02
CA ILE A 2 6.13 -4.20 -3.10
C ILE A 2 4.74 -4.52 -3.65
N ALA A 3 3.82 -3.56 -3.56
CA ALA A 3 2.46 -3.67 -4.09
C ALA A 3 2.36 -2.83 -5.37
N ARG A 4 1.66 -3.31 -6.40
CA ARG A 4 1.39 -2.49 -7.59
C ARG A 4 0.37 -1.40 -7.25
N CYS A 5 0.61 -0.19 -7.72
CA CYS A 5 -0.35 0.89 -7.59
C CYS A 5 -1.61 0.56 -8.40
N PRO A 6 -2.81 0.66 -7.81
CA PRO A 6 -4.05 0.47 -8.55
C PRO A 6 -4.37 1.64 -9.48
N ASP A 7 -3.80 2.82 -9.22
CA ASP A 7 -4.10 4.07 -9.93
C ASP A 7 -3.14 4.34 -11.10
N CYS A 8 -1.91 3.82 -11.04
CA CYS A 8 -0.95 3.94 -12.15
C CYS A 8 -0.29 2.60 -12.49
N ASP A 9 -0.24 2.28 -13.78
CA ASP A 9 0.22 0.98 -14.31
C ASP A 9 1.73 0.74 -14.08
N ASP A 10 2.50 1.83 -13.96
CA ASP A 10 3.96 1.85 -13.83
C ASP A 10 4.45 2.09 -12.39
N GLY A 11 3.55 2.38 -11.45
CA GLY A 11 3.92 2.70 -10.08
C GLY A 11 3.99 1.47 -9.18
N LEU A 12 5.12 1.26 -8.52
CA LEU A 12 5.18 0.40 -7.35
C LEU A 12 4.90 1.24 -6.10
N GLY A 13 4.00 0.76 -5.26
CA GLY A 13 3.75 1.31 -3.93
C GLY A 13 4.85 0.92 -2.96
N GLU A 14 5.36 1.93 -2.26
CA GLU A 14 6.24 1.74 -1.12
C GLU A 14 5.40 1.53 0.14
N GLN A 15 5.83 0.61 0.99
CA GLN A 15 5.16 0.34 2.26
C GLN A 15 5.42 1.49 3.23
N LEU A 16 4.36 2.09 3.76
CA LEU A 16 4.43 3.16 4.74
C LEU A 16 4.41 2.61 6.17
N ASP A 17 3.30 1.95 6.54
CA ASP A 17 3.09 1.43 7.89
C ASP A 17 2.49 0.02 7.86
N LYS A 18 2.60 -0.68 8.98
CA LYS A 18 2.01 -2.00 9.17
C LYS A 18 1.48 -2.10 10.59
N TYR A 19 0.17 -2.27 10.70
CA TYR A 19 -0.53 -2.39 11.98
C TYR A 19 -1.56 -3.50 11.95
N VAL A 20 -2.10 -3.84 13.12
CA VAL A 20 -3.17 -4.83 13.26
C VAL A 20 -4.46 -4.08 13.57
N SER A 21 -5.49 -4.29 12.76
CA SER A 21 -6.81 -3.70 12.93
C SER A 21 -7.86 -4.81 12.88
N GLY A 22 -8.70 -4.91 13.91
CA GLY A 22 -9.76 -5.92 13.96
C GLY A 22 -9.28 -7.38 13.98
N GLY A 23 -7.99 -7.65 14.25
CA GLY A 23 -7.39 -8.98 14.17
C GLY A 23 -6.76 -9.31 12.80
N GLU A 24 -6.85 -8.40 11.83
CA GLU A 24 -6.21 -8.52 10.53
C GLU A 24 -4.97 -7.63 10.46
N THR A 25 -3.94 -8.08 9.76
CA THR A 25 -2.73 -7.27 9.56
C THR A 25 -2.92 -6.38 8.36
N ILE A 26 -2.99 -5.07 8.57
CA ILE A 26 -3.10 -4.07 7.51
C ILE A 26 -1.72 -3.50 7.21
N VAL A 27 -1.43 -3.30 5.94
CA VAL A 27 -0.23 -2.65 5.45
C VAL A 27 -0.64 -1.49 4.56
N ASP A 28 -0.20 -0.28 4.92
CA ASP A 28 -0.42 0.91 4.10
C ASP A 28 0.71 1.07 3.09
N PHE A 29 0.34 1.54 1.90
CA PHE A 29 1.22 1.80 0.78
C PHE A 29 0.94 3.18 0.19
N GLU A 30 1.98 3.83 -0.31
CA GLU A 30 1.89 5.04 -1.12
C GLU A 30 2.66 4.81 -2.42
N CYS A 31 2.10 5.26 -3.55
CA CYS A 31 2.83 5.32 -4.79
C CYS A 31 3.60 6.63 -4.89
N PRO A 32 4.96 6.61 -4.93
CA PRO A 32 5.76 7.83 -5.05
C PRO A 32 5.62 8.52 -6.42
N ASN A 33 5.03 7.87 -7.43
CA ASN A 33 4.87 8.41 -8.77
C ASN A 33 3.59 9.25 -8.91
N CYS A 34 2.46 8.75 -8.42
CA CYS A 34 1.16 9.45 -8.50
C CYS A 34 0.66 10.01 -7.16
N GLY A 35 1.26 9.64 -6.03
CA GLY A 35 0.83 10.02 -4.68
C GLY A 35 -0.42 9.29 -4.20
N HIS A 36 -0.83 8.20 -4.87
CA HIS A 36 -1.99 7.42 -4.45
C HIS A 36 -1.66 6.57 -3.23
N GLU A 37 -2.52 6.59 -2.21
CA GLU A 37 -2.37 5.84 -0.97
C GLU A 37 -3.43 4.72 -0.90
N TRP A 38 -3.03 3.53 -0.48
CA TRP A 38 -3.95 2.40 -0.30
C TRP A 38 -3.46 1.43 0.77
N SER A 39 -4.39 0.64 1.31
CA SER A 39 -4.11 -0.36 2.34
C SER A 39 -4.42 -1.76 1.83
N LEU A 40 -3.62 -2.75 2.21
CA LEU A 40 -3.90 -4.17 1.97
C LEU A 40 -3.94 -4.94 3.30
N SER A 41 -4.92 -5.84 3.44
CA SER A 41 -4.91 -6.86 4.48
C SER A 41 -4.05 -8.06 4.06
N LEU A 42 -3.24 -8.55 4.99
CA LEU A 42 -2.41 -9.76 4.88
C LEU A 42 -3.07 -10.95 5.57
#